data_AF-A0A1Y3YNK5-F1
#
_entry.id   AF-A0A1Y3YNK5-F1
#
_cell.length_a   1.000
_cell.length_b   1.000
_cell.length_c   1.000
_cell.angle_alpha   90.00
_cell.angle_beta   90.00
_cell.angle_gamma   90.00
#
_symmetry.space_group_name_H-M   'P 1'
#
loop_
_entity.id
_entity.type
_entity.pdbx_description
1 polymer ?
#
loop_
_entity_poly.entity_id
_entity_poly.type
_entity_poly.pdbx_seq_one_letter_code
_entity_poly.pdbx_strand_id
1 'polypeptide(L)'
;MLCGSLVSCRPKEATHSLTQEELDYFNQEFFNGSTGNMHNQFLTSEYTSPGEINLFELFYNGIDGTAAQISQGEREQLSELEPMTEYSGVIKVTRQEMDQVLEAGLGMGLTETQQQGLERFHYLEQPNAYYLVHGDTNFQWCTITSGTHISDQQVQLQYTKDDGTAWEVTLESRGDSYVFCSNVKR
;
A
#
# COMPACT_ATOMS: atom_id res chain seq x y z
N MET A 1 22.95 4.95 -52.50
CA MET A 1 22.74 6.30 -51.93
C MET A 1 21.32 6.29 -51.36
N LEU A 2 21.18 6.09 -50.04
CA LEU A 2 20.99 7.13 -49.00
C LEU A 2 19.63 7.83 -49.17
N CYS A 3 18.73 7.91 -48.19
CA CYS A 3 18.73 7.48 -46.80
C CYS A 3 17.26 7.55 -46.31
N GLY A 4 16.81 6.58 -45.52
CA GLY A 4 15.52 6.64 -44.85
C GLY A 4 15.56 7.60 -43.66
N SER A 5 14.41 8.19 -43.35
CA SER A 5 14.18 8.87 -42.07
C SER A 5 13.15 8.04 -41.29
N LEU A 6 13.65 7.13 -40.47
CA LEU A 6 12.90 6.57 -39.35
C LEU A 6 12.80 7.67 -38.30
N VAL A 7 11.61 8.23 -38.13
CA VAL A 7 11.27 9.01 -36.93
C VAL A 7 11.34 8.04 -35.76
N SER A 8 12.45 8.09 -35.03
CA SER A 8 12.60 7.39 -33.77
C SER A 8 11.73 8.11 -32.74
N CYS A 9 10.55 7.57 -32.47
CA CYS A 9 9.83 7.86 -31.23
C CYS A 9 10.66 7.25 -30.10
N ARG A 10 11.58 8.03 -29.53
CA ARG A 10 12.17 7.70 -28.24
C ARG A 10 11.05 7.76 -27.19
N PRO A 11 10.99 6.82 -26.23
CA PRO A 11 10.21 7.04 -25.02
C PRO A 11 10.70 8.33 -24.36
N LYS A 12 9.78 9.19 -23.93
CA LYS A 12 10.05 10.47 -23.27
C LYS A 12 10.91 10.16 -22.04
N GLU A 13 12.21 10.46 -22.11
CA GLU A 13 13.14 10.35 -20.99
C GLU A 13 12.67 11.23 -19.83
N ALA A 14 13.06 10.86 -18.60
CA ALA A 14 12.77 11.55 -17.34
C ALA A 14 12.59 13.06 -17.51
N THR A 15 11.41 13.55 -17.18
CA THR A 15 10.99 14.92 -17.51
C THR A 15 11.60 15.99 -16.61
N HIS A 16 11.90 15.68 -15.32
CA HIS A 16 12.71 16.49 -14.39
C HIS A 16 12.73 15.87 -12.98
N SER A 17 13.74 16.19 -12.17
CA SER A 17 13.77 15.85 -10.73
C SER A 17 12.73 16.64 -9.95
N LEU A 18 12.23 16.06 -8.86
CA LEU A 18 11.36 16.76 -7.92
C LEU A 18 12.07 17.95 -7.27
N THR A 19 11.31 19.01 -7.04
CA THR A 19 11.69 20.15 -6.21
C THR A 19 11.69 19.78 -4.72
N GLN A 20 12.29 20.63 -3.88
CA GLN A 20 12.26 20.42 -2.43
C GLN A 20 10.82 20.48 -1.88
N GLU A 21 9.97 21.35 -2.42
CA GLU A 21 8.56 21.46 -2.01
C GLU A 21 7.79 20.16 -2.27
N GLU A 22 8.00 19.55 -3.44
CA GLU A 22 7.40 18.24 -3.76
C GLU A 22 7.95 17.12 -2.87
N LEU A 23 9.26 17.13 -2.57
CA LEU A 23 9.86 16.18 -1.63
C LEU A 23 9.31 16.35 -0.21
N ASP A 24 9.08 17.59 0.23
CA ASP A 24 8.50 17.89 1.53
C ASP A 24 7.05 17.43 1.60
N TYR A 25 6.26 17.64 0.53
CA TYR A 25 4.91 17.10 0.41
C TYR A 25 4.88 15.57 0.59
N PHE A 26 5.74 14.83 -0.14
CA PHE A 26 5.76 13.38 0.01
C PHE A 26 6.21 12.94 1.41
N ASN A 27 7.21 13.61 1.99
CA ASN A 27 7.71 13.26 3.32
C ASN A 27 6.74 13.62 4.44
N GLN A 28 5.99 14.71 4.36
CA GLN A 28 5.23 15.24 5.51
C GLN A 28 3.72 15.06 5.37
N GLU A 29 3.20 15.02 4.14
CA GLU A 29 1.76 14.97 3.91
C GLU A 29 1.35 13.62 3.34
N PHE A 30 1.96 13.20 2.22
CA PHE A 30 1.53 11.97 1.54
C PHE A 30 1.83 10.72 2.37
N PHE A 31 3.06 10.57 2.87
CA PHE A 31 3.45 9.41 3.68
C PHE A 31 3.42 9.70 5.18
N ASN A 32 4.32 10.54 5.70
CA ASN A 32 4.54 10.58 7.15
C ASN A 32 3.65 11.60 7.91
N GLY A 33 2.45 11.87 7.42
CA GLY A 33 1.52 12.83 8.04
C GLY A 33 0.93 12.37 9.37
N SER A 34 0.76 11.06 9.57
CA SER A 34 0.27 10.49 10.83
C SER A 34 0.75 9.05 11.03
N THR A 35 0.76 8.61 12.29
CA THR A 35 0.88 7.18 12.62
C THR A 35 -0.31 6.43 12.04
N GLY A 36 -0.08 5.30 11.38
CA GLY A 36 -1.16 4.50 10.78
C GLY A 36 -1.57 4.96 9.37
N ASN A 37 -0.93 5.98 8.78
CA ASN A 37 -1.24 6.38 7.42
C ASN A 37 -1.16 5.18 6.45
N MET A 38 -2.27 4.90 5.78
CA MET A 38 -2.36 3.77 4.85
C MET A 38 -1.38 3.87 3.68
N HIS A 39 -0.95 5.08 3.28
CA HIS A 39 0.07 5.23 2.24
C HIS A 39 1.40 4.56 2.63
N ASN A 40 1.79 4.57 3.90
CA ASN A 40 2.98 3.85 4.36
C ASN A 40 2.78 2.33 4.31
N GLN A 41 1.55 1.86 4.51
CA GLN A 41 1.23 0.44 4.44
C GLN A 41 1.37 -0.11 3.01
N PHE A 42 1.20 0.71 1.97
CA PHE A 42 1.51 0.31 0.60
C PHE A 42 3.02 0.12 0.33
N LEU A 43 3.90 0.50 1.27
CA LEU A 43 5.35 0.34 1.17
C LEU A 43 5.90 -0.89 1.93
N THR A 44 5.05 -1.66 2.62
CA THR A 44 5.46 -2.79 3.48
C THR A 44 5.89 -4.01 2.67
N SER A 45 5.34 -4.20 1.47
CA SER A 45 5.68 -5.31 0.56
C SER A 45 6.35 -4.86 -0.74
N GLU A 46 7.09 -5.78 -1.35
CA GLU A 46 7.61 -5.62 -2.71
C GLU A 46 6.59 -6.11 -3.75
N TYR A 47 6.37 -5.32 -4.80
CA TYR A 47 5.51 -5.67 -5.94
C TYR A 47 5.91 -4.88 -7.19
N THR A 48 5.84 -5.53 -8.35
CA THR A 48 6.20 -4.90 -9.64
C THR A 48 4.99 -4.40 -10.40
N SER A 49 3.80 -4.90 -10.04
CA SER A 49 2.51 -4.40 -10.51
C SER A 49 1.50 -4.32 -9.36
N PRO A 50 0.48 -3.44 -9.42
CA PRO A 50 -0.42 -3.23 -8.28
C PRO A 50 -1.14 -4.52 -7.83
N GLY A 51 -1.49 -5.39 -8.78
CA GLY A 51 -2.17 -6.64 -8.50
C GLY A 51 -1.32 -7.67 -7.72
N GLU A 52 0.00 -7.48 -7.62
CA GLU A 52 0.91 -8.36 -6.87
C GLU A 52 1.04 -8.00 -5.39
N ILE A 53 0.40 -6.92 -4.93
CA ILE A 53 0.52 -6.46 -3.54
C ILE A 53 0.22 -7.59 -2.54
N ASN A 54 1.02 -7.64 -1.46
CA ASN A 54 0.78 -8.56 -0.37
C ASN A 54 -0.28 -7.97 0.57
N LEU A 55 -1.49 -8.52 0.55
CA LEU A 55 -2.62 -8.03 1.32
C LEU A 55 -2.45 -8.26 2.82
N PHE A 56 -1.69 -9.29 3.22
CA PHE A 56 -1.34 -9.47 4.62
C PHE A 56 -0.52 -8.30 5.13
N GLU A 57 0.51 -7.90 4.40
CA GLU A 57 1.38 -6.80 4.84
C GLU A 57 0.66 -5.45 4.80
N LEU A 58 -0.19 -5.22 3.79
CA LEU A 58 -0.99 -4.00 3.67
C LEU A 58 -1.97 -3.82 4.84
N PHE A 59 -2.76 -4.86 5.15
CA PHE A 59 -3.82 -4.79 6.15
C PHE A 59 -3.41 -5.32 7.53
N TYR A 60 -2.13 -5.58 7.76
CA TYR A 60 -1.62 -6.13 9.01
C TYR A 60 -2.04 -5.32 10.23
N ASN A 61 -1.96 -3.99 10.15
CA ASN A 61 -2.36 -3.09 11.24
C ASN A 61 -3.85 -2.69 11.20
N GLY A 62 -4.64 -3.29 10.29
CA GLY A 62 -5.99 -2.83 9.98
C GLY A 62 -5.99 -1.54 9.16
N ILE A 63 -7.08 -0.79 9.28
CA ILE A 63 -7.26 0.51 8.64
C ILE A 63 -7.29 1.58 9.74
N ASP A 64 -6.50 2.64 9.56
CA ASP A 64 -6.45 3.71 10.55
C ASP A 64 -7.80 4.42 10.69
N GLY A 65 -8.11 4.86 11.90
CA GLY A 65 -9.41 5.44 12.25
C GLY A 65 -10.59 4.46 12.31
N THR A 66 -10.43 3.20 11.91
CA THR A 66 -11.48 2.16 12.04
C THR A 66 -11.18 1.24 13.22
N ALA A 67 -11.52 1.67 14.43
CA ALA A 67 -11.43 0.79 15.59
C ALA A 67 -12.43 -0.36 15.46
N ALA A 68 -11.94 -1.59 15.39
CA ALA A 68 -12.75 -2.78 15.22
C ALA A 68 -13.72 -2.97 16.40
N GLN A 69 -15.02 -2.81 16.14
CA GLN A 69 -16.06 -3.35 17.01
C GLN A 69 -16.29 -4.81 16.60
N ILE A 70 -15.92 -5.71 17.50
CA ILE A 70 -16.09 -7.16 17.33
C ILE A 70 -17.17 -7.59 18.31
N SER A 71 -18.29 -8.07 17.77
CA SER A 71 -19.39 -8.61 18.55
C SER A 71 -18.98 -9.87 19.31
N GLN A 72 -19.77 -10.22 20.33
CA GLN A 72 -19.54 -11.46 21.06
C GLN A 72 -19.61 -12.69 20.15
N GLY A 73 -20.58 -12.74 19.23
CA GLY A 73 -20.73 -13.87 18.30
C GLY A 73 -19.55 -14.00 17.33
N GLU A 74 -18.96 -12.88 16.88
CA GLU A 74 -17.72 -12.92 16.09
C GLU A 74 -16.54 -13.40 16.92
N ARG A 75 -16.42 -12.96 18.19
CA ARG A 75 -15.36 -13.45 19.09
C ARG A 75 -15.47 -14.94 19.36
N GLU A 76 -16.69 -15.44 19.58
CA GLU A 76 -16.94 -16.87 19.79
C GLU A 76 -16.51 -17.69 18.57
N GLN A 77 -16.93 -17.29 17.36
CA GLN A 77 -16.50 -17.94 16.12
C GLN A 77 -14.99 -17.86 15.90
N LEU A 78 -14.35 -16.71 16.14
CA LEU A 78 -12.90 -16.58 16.00
C LEU A 78 -12.15 -17.43 17.01
N SER A 79 -12.66 -17.57 18.23
CA SER A 79 -12.02 -18.37 19.29
C SER A 79 -11.99 -19.87 18.95
N GLU A 80 -12.87 -20.34 18.06
CA GLU A 80 -12.85 -21.71 17.53
C GLU A 80 -11.75 -21.90 16.47
N LEU A 81 -11.36 -20.84 15.76
CA LEU A 81 -10.33 -20.87 14.71
C LEU A 81 -8.93 -20.58 15.26
N GLU A 82 -8.85 -19.65 16.21
CA GLU A 82 -7.62 -19.16 16.82
C GLU A 82 -7.83 -19.00 18.33
N PRO A 83 -7.09 -19.70 19.19
CA PRO A 83 -7.24 -19.54 20.63
C PRO A 83 -6.95 -18.10 21.07
N MET A 84 -7.99 -17.40 21.50
CA MET A 84 -7.91 -16.00 21.94
C MET A 84 -7.99 -15.87 23.46
N THR A 85 -7.32 -14.84 23.97
CA THR A 85 -7.46 -14.36 25.35
C THR A 85 -8.17 -13.01 25.35
N GLU A 86 -8.58 -12.53 26.53
CA GLU A 86 -9.13 -11.17 26.67
C GLU A 86 -8.15 -10.06 26.27
N TYR A 87 -6.84 -10.34 26.26
CA TYR A 87 -5.77 -9.41 25.90
C TYR A 87 -5.32 -9.53 24.45
N SER A 88 -5.88 -10.48 23.69
CA SER A 88 -5.51 -10.65 22.28
C SER A 88 -5.95 -9.43 21.48
N GLY A 89 -4.99 -8.76 20.83
CA GLY A 89 -5.28 -7.75 19.83
C GLY A 89 -5.92 -8.40 18.61
N VAL A 90 -6.93 -7.74 18.06
CA VAL A 90 -7.65 -8.24 16.90
C VAL A 90 -7.86 -7.12 15.91
N ILE A 91 -7.38 -7.35 14.70
CA ILE A 91 -7.70 -6.55 13.54
C ILE A 91 -8.90 -7.17 12.85
N LYS A 92 -9.83 -6.31 12.44
CA LYS A 92 -10.98 -6.64 11.61
C LYS A 92 -10.98 -5.69 10.44
N VAL A 93 -11.04 -6.23 9.23
CA VAL A 93 -11.24 -5.44 8.00
C VAL A 93 -12.34 -6.11 7.20
N THR A 94 -13.42 -5.39 6.94
CA THR A 94 -14.50 -5.90 6.09
C THR A 94 -14.03 -5.96 4.64
N ARG A 95 -14.64 -6.85 3.86
CA ARG A 95 -14.37 -6.93 2.43
C ARG A 95 -14.58 -5.57 1.73
N GLN A 96 -15.63 -4.85 2.10
CA GLN A 96 -15.93 -3.53 1.55
C GLN A 96 -14.83 -2.50 1.86
N GLU A 97 -14.31 -2.49 3.08
CA GLU A 97 -13.22 -1.59 3.47
C GLU A 97 -11.91 -1.94 2.75
N MET A 98 -11.63 -3.23 2.52
CA MET A 98 -10.49 -3.63 1.68
C MET A 98 -10.62 -3.09 0.26
N ASP A 99 -11.79 -3.25 -0.37
CA ASP A 99 -12.05 -2.73 -1.71
C ASP A 99 -11.85 -1.19 -1.75
N GLN A 100 -12.32 -0.45 -0.75
CA GLN A 100 -12.13 1.00 -0.67
C GLN A 100 -10.66 1.43 -0.57
N VAL A 101 -9.87 0.75 0.28
CA VAL A 101 -8.43 1.04 0.42
C VAL A 101 -7.69 0.71 -0.89
N LEU A 102 -8.01 -0.41 -1.52
CA LEU A 102 -7.38 -0.81 -2.78
C LEU A 102 -7.80 0.10 -3.94
N GLU A 103 -9.05 0.56 -4.00
CA GLU A 103 -9.49 1.52 -5.01
C GLU A 103 -8.80 2.87 -4.84
N ALA A 104 -8.65 3.35 -3.61
CA ALA A 104 -7.97 4.61 -3.33
C ALA A 104 -6.46 4.53 -3.60
N GLY A 105 -5.81 3.42 -3.21
CA GLY A 105 -4.36 3.28 -3.30
C GLY A 105 -3.87 2.69 -4.62
N LEU A 106 -4.59 1.77 -5.25
CA LEU A 106 -4.16 1.05 -6.46
C LEU A 106 -5.07 1.30 -7.66
N GLY A 107 -6.24 1.90 -7.44
CA GLY A 107 -7.21 2.12 -8.50
C GLY A 107 -7.99 0.88 -8.94
N MET A 108 -8.00 -0.19 -8.12
CA MET A 108 -8.63 -1.49 -8.41
C MET A 108 -9.20 -2.13 -7.14
N GLY A 109 -10.13 -3.07 -7.29
CA GLY A 109 -10.72 -3.83 -6.18
C GLY A 109 -9.96 -5.10 -5.82
N LEU A 110 -10.34 -5.75 -4.72
CA LEU A 110 -9.71 -6.95 -4.18
C LEU A 110 -9.68 -8.11 -5.19
N THR A 111 -10.74 -8.29 -5.98
CA THR A 111 -10.81 -9.37 -6.98
C THR A 111 -9.86 -9.18 -8.16
N GLU A 112 -9.37 -7.96 -8.37
CA GLU A 112 -8.41 -7.64 -9.45
C GLU A 112 -6.96 -7.85 -9.00
N THR A 113 -6.73 -8.03 -7.70
CA THR A 113 -5.44 -8.46 -7.14
C THR A 113 -5.26 -9.97 -7.29
N GLN A 114 -4.02 -10.43 -7.11
CA GLN A 114 -3.68 -11.85 -6.99
C GLN A 114 -4.03 -12.44 -5.62
N GLN A 115 -4.58 -11.64 -4.70
CA GLN A 115 -5.00 -12.01 -3.35
C GLN A 115 -3.87 -12.63 -2.50
N GLN A 116 -2.61 -12.28 -2.77
CA GLN A 116 -1.46 -12.82 -2.06
C GLN A 116 -1.51 -12.43 -0.57
N GLY A 117 -1.33 -13.42 0.31
CA GLY A 117 -1.33 -13.22 1.75
C GLY A 117 -2.73 -13.15 2.38
N LEU A 118 -3.80 -13.07 1.57
CA LEU A 118 -5.17 -13.02 2.10
C LEU A 118 -5.53 -14.28 2.89
N GLU A 119 -4.96 -15.43 2.51
CA GLU A 119 -5.13 -16.71 3.17
C GLU A 119 -4.59 -16.75 4.61
N ARG A 120 -3.82 -15.74 5.03
CA ARG A 120 -3.28 -15.61 6.39
C ARG A 120 -4.27 -14.97 7.35
N PHE A 121 -5.39 -14.44 6.86
CA PHE A 121 -6.48 -13.94 7.69
C PHE A 121 -7.51 -15.03 7.96
N HIS A 122 -8.14 -14.96 9.12
CA HIS A 122 -9.37 -15.70 9.40
C HIS A 122 -10.55 -15.00 8.75
N TYR A 123 -11.36 -15.71 7.97
CA TYR A 123 -12.51 -15.12 7.27
C TYR A 123 -13.83 -15.59 7.88
N LEU A 124 -14.72 -14.64 8.20
CA LEU A 124 -16.10 -14.92 8.57
C LEU A 124 -17.05 -14.40 7.49
N GLU A 125 -17.89 -15.29 6.95
CA GLU A 125 -18.86 -14.97 5.89
C GLU A 125 -19.90 -13.93 6.33
N GLN A 126 -20.28 -13.95 7.60
CA GLN A 126 -21.09 -12.91 8.24
C GLN A 126 -20.27 -12.32 9.40
N PRO A 127 -19.79 -11.07 9.30
CA PRO A 127 -20.28 -9.98 8.45
C PRO A 127 -19.51 -9.76 7.12
N ASN A 128 -18.86 -10.79 6.57
CA ASN A 128 -17.98 -10.69 5.39
C ASN A 128 -16.73 -9.87 5.70
N ALA A 129 -15.96 -10.35 6.66
CA ALA A 129 -14.76 -9.69 7.18
C ALA A 129 -13.60 -10.64 7.40
N TYR A 130 -12.40 -10.09 7.29
CA TYR A 130 -11.12 -10.73 7.52
C TYR A 130 -10.57 -10.28 8.87
N TYR A 131 -9.96 -11.22 9.59
CA TYR A 131 -9.48 -11.04 10.94
C TYR A 131 -8.04 -11.49 11.08
N LEU A 132 -7.28 -10.74 11.87
CA LEU A 132 -5.94 -11.11 12.28
C LEU A 132 -5.81 -10.94 13.79
N VAL A 133 -5.32 -11.96 14.48
CA VAL A 133 -5.07 -11.92 15.92
C VAL A 133 -3.57 -11.72 16.14
N HIS A 134 -3.17 -10.53 16.59
CA HIS A 134 -1.78 -10.19 16.87
C HIS A 134 -1.69 -8.97 17.80
N GLY A 135 -0.49 -8.64 18.29
CA GLY A 135 -0.27 -7.57 19.29
C GLY A 135 0.90 -6.63 18.99
N ASP A 136 1.55 -6.83 17.85
CA ASP A 136 2.66 -6.06 17.31
C ASP A 136 2.20 -5.22 16.11
N THR A 137 3.13 -4.52 15.45
CA THR A 137 2.85 -3.71 14.27
C THR A 137 3.94 -3.91 13.21
N ASN A 138 3.55 -3.86 11.94
CA ASN A 138 4.48 -3.80 10.82
C ASN A 138 4.62 -2.38 10.23
N PHE A 139 4.03 -1.37 10.88
CA PHE A 139 4.10 0.01 10.42
C PHE A 139 5.56 0.50 10.44
N GLN A 140 5.97 1.18 9.37
CA GLN A 140 7.29 1.79 9.28
C GLN A 140 7.17 3.18 8.68
N TRP A 141 8.01 4.09 9.16
CA TRP A 141 8.19 5.37 8.49
C TRP A 141 9.10 5.19 7.27
N CYS A 142 8.99 6.13 6.33
CA CYS A 142 9.89 6.21 5.19
C CYS A 142 10.48 7.61 5.08
N THR A 143 11.70 7.72 4.59
CA THR A 143 12.29 9.00 4.19
C THR A 143 12.45 9.02 2.68
N ILE A 144 11.70 9.88 1.99
CA ILE A 144 11.90 10.09 0.55
C ILE A 144 13.19 10.87 0.36
N THR A 145 14.15 10.27 -0.32
CA THR A 145 15.51 10.81 -0.50
C THR A 145 15.68 11.54 -1.83
N SER A 146 14.93 11.13 -2.85
CA SER A 146 14.87 11.81 -4.15
C SER A 146 13.63 11.38 -4.92
N GLY A 147 13.26 12.14 -5.95
CA GLY A 147 12.20 11.75 -6.86
C GLY A 147 12.40 12.34 -8.24
N THR A 148 11.72 11.75 -9.23
CA THR A 148 11.77 12.18 -10.63
C THR A 148 10.40 12.01 -11.27
N HIS A 149 9.93 13.05 -11.96
CA HIS A 149 8.80 12.93 -12.88
C HIS A 149 9.26 12.14 -14.11
N ILE A 150 8.81 10.89 -14.22
CA ILE A 150 9.13 10.00 -15.34
C ILE A 150 8.13 10.15 -16.50
N SER A 151 6.99 10.79 -16.25
CA SER A 151 6.07 11.30 -17.27
C SER A 151 5.23 12.44 -16.70
N ASP A 152 4.28 12.98 -17.49
CA ASP A 152 3.36 14.02 -17.03
C ASP A 152 2.37 13.51 -15.96
N GLN A 153 2.26 12.19 -15.78
CA GLN A 153 1.34 11.54 -14.83
C GLN A 153 2.05 10.62 -13.84
N GLN A 154 3.36 10.43 -13.93
CA GLN A 154 4.06 9.45 -13.11
C GLN A 154 5.30 10.03 -12.46
N VAL A 155 5.46 9.71 -11.18
CA VAL A 155 6.61 10.05 -10.38
C VAL A 155 7.24 8.77 -9.82
N GLN A 156 8.55 8.70 -9.88
CA GLN A 156 9.34 7.66 -9.25
C GLN A 156 10.08 8.26 -8.06
N LEU A 157 9.91 7.69 -6.88
CA LEU A 157 10.51 8.15 -5.63
C LEU A 157 11.51 7.11 -5.14
N GLN A 158 12.69 7.55 -4.74
CA GLN A 158 13.64 6.73 -3.99
C GLN A 158 13.48 7.06 -2.52
N TYR A 159 13.46 6.02 -1.68
CA TYR A 159 13.25 6.20 -0.25
C TYR A 159 14.02 5.18 0.57
N THR A 160 14.18 5.47 1.86
CA THR A 160 14.71 4.53 2.84
C THR A 160 13.68 4.23 3.91
N LYS A 161 13.66 2.98 4.38
CA LYS A 161 12.93 2.58 5.59
C LYS A 161 13.77 2.85 6.84
N ASP A 162 13.16 2.74 8.02
CA ASP A 162 13.83 2.94 9.31
C ASP A 162 15.03 1.99 9.53
N ASP A 163 15.02 0.81 8.90
CA ASP A 163 16.13 -0.15 8.92
C ASP A 163 17.30 0.22 7.97
N GLY A 164 17.18 1.34 7.25
CA GLY A 164 18.17 1.83 6.30
C GLY A 164 18.14 1.16 4.92
N THR A 165 17.21 0.24 4.67
CA THR A 165 17.07 -0.37 3.33
C THR A 165 16.57 0.65 2.31
N ALA A 166 17.14 0.60 1.10
CA ALA A 166 16.78 1.49 0.00
C ALA A 166 15.71 0.85 -0.90
N TRP A 167 14.76 1.67 -1.31
CA TRP A 167 13.58 1.26 -2.08
C TRP A 167 13.25 2.30 -3.15
N GLU A 168 12.42 1.87 -4.08
CA GLU A 168 11.84 2.72 -5.11
C GLU A 168 10.34 2.45 -5.23
N VAL A 169 9.54 3.50 -5.18
CA VAL A 169 8.09 3.44 -5.42
C VAL A 169 7.77 4.25 -6.66
N THR A 170 6.93 3.69 -7.54
CA THR A 170 6.36 4.42 -8.68
C THR A 170 4.91 4.73 -8.39
N LEU A 171 4.53 5.99 -8.57
CA LEU A 171 3.18 6.50 -8.35
C LEU A 171 2.64 7.11 -9.64
N GLU A 172 1.33 6.99 -9.85
CA GLU A 172 0.61 7.63 -10.96
C GLU A 172 -0.44 8.60 -10.43
N SER A 173 -0.47 9.82 -10.96
CA SER A 173 -1.43 10.86 -10.58
C SER A 173 -2.84 10.45 -10.97
N ARG A 174 -3.79 10.57 -10.04
CA ARG A 174 -5.22 10.32 -10.26
C ARG A 174 -6.05 11.37 -9.54
N GLY A 175 -6.54 12.35 -10.30
CA GLY A 175 -7.23 13.51 -9.73
C GLY A 175 -6.27 14.33 -8.87
N ASP A 176 -6.63 14.56 -7.62
CA ASP A 176 -5.84 15.36 -6.66
C ASP A 176 -4.87 14.51 -5.80
N SER A 177 -4.71 13.22 -6.11
CA SER A 177 -3.84 12.30 -5.37
C SER A 177 -3.09 11.34 -6.31
N TYR A 178 -2.53 10.27 -5.77
CA TYR A 178 -1.75 9.27 -6.48
C TYR A 178 -2.23 7.85 -6.18
N VAL A 179 -2.03 6.95 -7.14
CA VAL A 179 -2.10 5.50 -6.96
C VAL A 179 -0.71 4.87 -7.06
N PHE A 180 -0.48 3.77 -6.36
CA PHE A 180 0.77 3.02 -6.36
C PHE A 180 0.83 2.07 -7.55
N CYS A 181 1.88 2.17 -8.35
CA CYS A 181 2.14 1.32 -9.50
C CYS A 181 3.07 0.16 -9.17
N SER A 182 4.10 0.42 -8.35
CA SER A 182 5.10 -0.57 -7.93
C SER A 182 5.80 -0.09 -6.67
N ASN A 183 6.37 -1.04 -5.93
CA ASN A 183 7.29 -0.78 -4.82
C ASN A 183 8.37 -1.87 -4.82
N VAL A 184 9.62 -1.51 -5.10
CA VAL A 184 10.71 -2.46 -5.30
C VAL A 184 11.92 -2.15 -4.43
N LYS A 185 12.59 -3.19 -3.95
CA LYS A 185 13.81 -3.03 -3.18
C LYS A 185 14.99 -2.77 -4.12
N ARG A 186 15.89 -1.86 -3.74
CA ARG A 186 17.09 -1.52 -4.51
C ARG A 186 18.36 -2.20 -4.00
#